data_AF-A0AA43A3F1-F1
#
_entry.id   AF-A0AA43A3F1-F1
#
_cell.length_a   1.000
_cell.length_b   1.000
_cell.length_c   1.000
_cell.angle_alpha   90.00
_cell.angle_beta   90.00
_cell.angle_gamma   90.00
#
_symmetry.space_group_name_H-M   'P 1'
#
loop_
_entity.id
_entity.type
_entity.pdbx_description
1 polymer ?
#
loop_
_entity_poly.entity_id
_entity_poly.type
_entity_poly.pdbx_seq_one_letter_code
_entity_poly.pdbx_strand_id
1 'polypeptide(L)'
;MSTIRILFNALLVVLIITGLTVSSAQACVGKTLVVGALDNPQQQVLAEMLSVLIGERTGTTVKVVSVAGHAEAHDAMIRAEMDMYVEYTGVGQVIILKEQPIADSDELYKAVKERYNQDLNLVWLKPFGFSDERYAPEGTVAVAAPVVRKDTLKKFPALARLINKLGGSIDDPTMKELETASAAGNSRDVARKFLKEKRFI
;
A
#
# COMPACT_ATOMS: atom_id res chain seq x y z
N MET A 1 61.11 36.69 7.10
CA MET A 1 60.65 35.61 6.18
C MET A 1 59.76 34.63 6.95
N SER A 2 58.69 35.12 7.58
CA SER A 2 57.96 34.36 8.61
C SER A 2 56.44 34.60 8.65
N THR A 3 55.87 35.44 7.77
CA THR A 3 54.43 35.76 7.76
C THR A 3 53.64 35.07 6.64
N ILE A 4 54.29 34.33 5.73
CA ILE A 4 53.67 33.68 4.55
C ILE A 4 53.31 32.19 4.79
N ARG A 5 53.48 31.67 6.02
CA ARG A 5 53.17 30.27 6.35
C ARG A 5 51.85 30.04 7.11
N ILE A 6 51.14 31.10 7.50
CA ILE A 6 49.90 30.96 8.29
C ILE A 6 48.64 30.94 7.42
N LEU A 7 48.73 31.39 6.16
CA LEU A 7 47.59 31.45 5.23
C LEU A 7 47.26 30.13 4.50
N PHE A 8 48.09 29.09 4.62
CA PHE A 8 47.83 27.80 3.97
C PHE A 8 47.14 26.74 4.84
N ASN A 9 47.05 26.95 6.15
CA ASN A 9 46.40 26.00 7.07
C ASN A 9 44.97 26.39 7.48
N ALA A 10 44.47 27.56 7.06
CA ALA A 10 43.09 27.97 7.33
C ALA A 10 42.09 27.49 6.26
N LEU A 11 42.57 27.09 5.07
CA LEU A 11 41.69 26.68 3.96
C LEU A 11 41.37 25.17 3.94
N LEU A 12 42.11 24.34 4.69
CA LEU A 12 41.87 22.89 4.73
C LEU A 12 40.85 22.45 5.80
N VAL A 13 40.50 23.33 6.75
CA VAL A 13 39.58 22.99 7.86
C VAL A 13 38.12 23.35 7.53
N VAL A 14 37.89 24.20 6.53
CA VAL A 14 36.52 24.60 6.12
C VAL A 14 35.89 23.59 5.15
N LEU A 15 36.66 22.68 4.55
CA LEU A 15 36.15 21.71 3.56
C LEU A 15 35.68 20.37 4.15
N ILE A 16 35.66 20.20 5.48
CA ILE A 16 35.27 18.95 6.16
C ILE A 16 33.92 19.08 6.89
N ILE A 17 33.26 20.26 6.82
CA ILE A 17 31.96 20.50 7.47
C ILE A 17 30.78 20.39 6.48
N THR A 18 31.00 19.96 5.23
CA THR A 18 29.95 19.34 4.42
C THR A 18 29.87 17.84 4.72
N GLY A 19 29.89 17.51 6.02
CA GLY A 19 29.66 16.17 6.53
C GLY A 19 28.27 15.72 6.11
N LEU A 20 28.25 14.68 5.28
CA LEU A 20 27.10 13.91 4.86
C LEU A 20 26.00 13.94 5.93
N THR A 21 24.87 14.57 5.62
CA THR A 21 23.61 14.20 6.28
C THR A 21 23.29 12.79 5.80
N VAL A 22 23.92 11.80 6.40
CA VAL A 22 23.44 10.42 6.39
C VAL A 22 22.09 10.54 7.09
N SER A 23 21.01 10.63 6.31
CA SER A 23 19.68 10.35 6.80
C SER A 23 19.76 8.96 7.40
N SER A 24 19.90 8.90 8.72
CA SER A 24 19.63 7.70 9.47
C SER A 24 18.22 7.32 9.08
N ALA A 25 18.08 6.32 8.21
CA ALA A 25 16.83 5.63 8.08
C ALA A 25 16.57 5.12 9.48
N GLN A 26 15.69 5.81 10.24
CA GLN A 26 15.10 5.25 11.44
C GLN A 26 14.52 3.91 10.99
N ALA A 27 15.26 2.84 11.24
CA ALA A 27 14.74 1.50 11.11
C ALA A 27 13.50 1.52 12.00
N CYS A 28 12.34 1.30 11.40
CA CYS A 28 11.04 1.37 12.07
C CYS A 28 10.84 0.16 13.01
N VAL A 29 11.87 -0.13 13.81
CA VAL A 29 11.92 -1.21 14.77
C VAL A 29 10.92 -0.87 15.87
N GLY A 30 9.84 -1.67 15.94
CA GLY A 30 8.88 -1.63 17.05
C GLY A 30 7.47 -1.13 16.72
N LYS A 31 7.15 -0.72 15.48
CA LYS A 31 5.75 -0.41 15.10
C LYS A 31 5.18 -1.46 14.17
N THR A 32 4.05 -2.05 14.59
CA THR A 32 3.26 -2.97 13.78
C THR A 32 2.44 -2.20 12.76
N LEU A 33 2.53 -2.59 11.49
CA LEU A 33 1.67 -2.11 10.43
C LEU A 33 0.37 -2.93 10.42
N VAL A 34 -0.78 -2.27 10.34
CA VAL A 34 -2.09 -2.93 10.40
C VAL A 34 -2.77 -2.94 9.02
N VAL A 35 -3.03 -4.13 8.49
CA VAL A 35 -3.76 -4.35 7.23
C VAL A 35 -5.16 -4.85 7.57
N GLY A 36 -6.20 -4.15 7.12
CA GLY A 36 -7.58 -4.64 7.24
C GLY A 36 -7.98 -5.54 6.09
N ALA A 37 -8.86 -6.50 6.37
CA ALA A 37 -9.46 -7.40 5.40
C ALA A 37 -10.90 -7.71 5.78
N LEU A 38 -11.81 -7.71 4.81
CA LEU A 38 -13.15 -8.27 5.05
C LEU A 38 -13.04 -9.79 5.23
N ASP A 39 -14.02 -10.38 5.92
CA ASP A 39 -14.06 -11.81 6.20
C ASP A 39 -14.56 -12.62 4.98
N ASN A 40 -13.78 -12.57 3.89
CA ASN A 40 -13.98 -13.42 2.72
C ASN A 40 -12.62 -13.86 2.14
N PRO A 41 -12.57 -15.00 1.41
CA PRO A 41 -11.30 -15.55 0.93
C PRO A 41 -10.49 -14.59 0.05
N GLN A 42 -11.15 -13.81 -0.82
CA GLN A 42 -10.45 -12.88 -1.72
C GLN A 42 -9.72 -11.77 -0.95
N GLN A 43 -10.41 -11.16 0.01
CA GLN A 43 -9.85 -10.08 0.83
C GLN A 43 -8.76 -10.60 1.78
N GLN A 44 -8.96 -11.78 2.36
CA GLN A 44 -7.96 -12.40 3.24
C GLN A 44 -6.66 -12.73 2.48
N VAL A 45 -6.74 -13.31 1.27
CA VAL A 45 -5.53 -13.63 0.49
C VAL A 45 -4.79 -12.38 0.02
N LEU A 46 -5.51 -11.32 -0.37
CA LEU A 46 -4.88 -10.05 -0.77
C LEU A 46 -4.22 -9.34 0.42
N ALA A 47 -4.85 -9.32 1.59
CA ALA A 47 -4.27 -8.74 2.80
C ALA A 47 -3.05 -9.51 3.29
N GLU A 48 -3.10 -10.85 3.26
CA GLU A 48 -1.93 -11.68 3.57
C GLU A 48 -0.81 -11.52 2.54
N MET A 49 -1.14 -11.30 1.26
CA MET A 49 -0.14 -11.00 0.24
C MET A 49 0.62 -9.71 0.54
N LEU A 50 -0.10 -8.65 0.95
CA LEU A 50 0.54 -7.42 1.41
C LEU A 50 1.38 -7.68 2.67
N SER A 51 0.84 -8.39 3.66
CA SER A 51 1.51 -8.73 4.92
C SER A 51 2.83 -9.48 4.71
N VAL A 52 2.81 -10.53 3.90
CA VAL A 52 3.99 -11.35 3.57
C VAL A 52 5.01 -10.55 2.77
N LEU A 53 4.58 -9.84 1.71
CA LEU A 53 5.49 -9.05 0.88
C LEU A 53 6.22 -7.98 1.71
N ILE A 54 5.47 -7.23 2.52
CA ILE A 54 6.01 -6.17 3.36
C ILE A 54 6.94 -6.78 4.42
N GLY A 55 6.50 -7.81 5.13
CA GLY A 55 7.27 -8.45 6.19
C GLY A 55 8.59 -9.01 5.69
N GLU A 56 8.59 -9.80 4.61
CA GLU A 56 9.80 -10.48 4.13
C GLU A 56 10.78 -9.52 3.44
N ARG A 57 10.31 -8.43 2.81
CA ARG A 57 11.18 -7.48 2.12
C ARG A 57 11.71 -6.35 3.00
N THR A 58 11.12 -6.13 4.17
CA THR A 58 11.48 -4.98 5.02
C THR A 58 11.77 -5.33 6.48
N GLY A 59 11.41 -6.53 6.94
CA GLY A 59 11.44 -6.89 8.36
C GLY A 59 10.36 -6.20 9.20
N THR A 60 9.43 -5.46 8.58
CA THR A 60 8.31 -4.79 9.28
C THR A 60 7.34 -5.85 9.79
N THR A 61 6.96 -5.76 11.07
CA THR A 61 5.87 -6.57 11.61
C THR A 61 4.55 -6.09 11.03
N VAL A 62 3.79 -6.99 10.43
CA VAL A 62 2.46 -6.70 9.87
C VAL A 62 1.41 -7.55 10.57
N LYS A 63 0.29 -6.94 10.97
CA LYS A 63 -0.87 -7.60 11.54
C LYS A 63 -2.04 -7.46 10.57
N VAL A 64 -2.68 -8.56 10.22
CA VAL A 64 -3.95 -8.57 9.50
C VAL A 64 -5.09 -8.54 10.53
N VAL A 65 -6.10 -7.70 10.31
CA VAL A 65 -7.30 -7.59 11.16
C VAL A 65 -8.56 -7.69 10.31
N SER A 66 -9.60 -8.32 10.85
CA SER A 66 -10.89 -8.43 10.18
C SER A 66 -11.74 -7.18 10.40
N VAL A 67 -12.49 -6.79 9.38
CA VAL A 67 -13.50 -5.71 9.41
C VAL A 67 -14.79 -6.22 8.78
N ALA A 68 -15.96 -5.75 9.24
CA ALA A 68 -17.24 -6.33 8.80
C ALA A 68 -17.68 -5.88 7.40
N GLY A 69 -17.13 -4.76 6.89
CA GLY A 69 -17.46 -4.26 5.57
C GLY A 69 -16.63 -3.06 5.13
N HIS A 70 -16.84 -2.62 3.88
CA HIS A 70 -16.09 -1.53 3.26
C HIS A 70 -16.20 -0.19 4.01
N ALA A 71 -17.41 0.18 4.45
CA ALA A 71 -17.61 1.42 5.21
C ALA A 71 -16.87 1.40 6.56
N GLU A 72 -16.90 0.27 7.26
CA GLU A 72 -16.17 0.12 8.52
C GLU A 72 -14.65 0.13 8.30
N ALA A 73 -14.18 -0.55 7.25
CA ALA A 73 -12.77 -0.52 6.85
C ALA A 73 -12.30 0.91 6.59
N HIS A 74 -13.12 1.68 5.87
CA HIS A 74 -12.88 3.09 5.60
C HIS A 74 -12.82 3.91 6.89
N ASP A 75 -13.82 3.77 7.75
CA ASP A 75 -13.87 4.51 9.02
C ASP A 75 -12.66 4.20 9.93
N ALA A 76 -12.19 2.94 9.95
CA ALA A 76 -10.98 2.55 10.68
C ALA A 76 -9.71 3.20 10.11
N MET A 77 -9.64 3.41 8.78
CA MET A 77 -8.56 4.17 8.14
C MET A 77 -8.59 5.65 8.55
N ILE A 78 -9.78 6.26 8.61
CA ILE A 78 -9.96 7.65 9.06
C ILE A 78 -9.59 7.81 10.54
N ARG A 79 -9.98 6.85 11.40
CA ARG A 79 -9.63 6.83 12.83
C ARG A 79 -8.19 6.42 13.13
N ALA A 80 -7.37 6.15 12.11
CA ALA A 80 -5.99 5.70 12.25
C ALA A 80 -5.82 4.37 13.02
N GLU A 81 -6.86 3.53 13.04
CA GLU A 81 -6.86 2.18 13.62
C GLU A 81 -6.23 1.16 12.65
N MET A 82 -6.23 1.49 11.35
CA MET A 82 -5.61 0.72 10.28
C MET A 82 -4.65 1.59 9.46
N ASP A 83 -3.66 0.94 8.83
CA ASP A 83 -2.67 1.60 7.97
C ASP A 83 -3.00 1.46 6.48
N MET A 84 -3.59 0.31 6.12
CA MET A 84 -4.00 0.01 4.75
C MET A 84 -5.07 -1.07 4.68
N TYR A 85 -5.71 -1.15 3.53
CA TYR A 85 -6.60 -2.24 3.14
C TYR A 85 -6.69 -2.31 1.61
N VAL A 86 -7.44 -3.26 1.07
CA VAL A 86 -7.76 -3.32 -0.36
C VAL A 86 -9.18 -2.84 -0.57
N GLU A 87 -9.34 -1.91 -1.52
CA GLU A 87 -10.63 -1.35 -1.87
C GLU A 87 -10.89 -1.47 -3.37
N TYR A 88 -12.17 -1.45 -3.73
CA TYR A 88 -12.63 -1.47 -5.12
C TYR A 88 -13.06 -0.07 -5.53
N THR A 89 -12.67 0.32 -6.74
CA THR A 89 -12.85 1.68 -7.22
C THR A 89 -14.33 2.11 -7.22
N GLY A 90 -15.27 1.27 -7.67
CA GLY A 90 -16.70 1.55 -7.65
C GLY A 90 -17.28 1.73 -6.24
N VAL A 91 -16.87 0.90 -5.28
CA VAL A 91 -17.20 1.08 -3.85
C VAL A 91 -16.66 2.42 -3.34
N GLY A 92 -15.39 2.71 -3.64
CA GLY A 92 -14.76 3.95 -3.23
C GLY A 92 -15.48 5.19 -3.74
N GLN A 93 -15.97 5.15 -4.99
CA GLN A 93 -16.71 6.24 -5.64
C GLN A 93 -18.12 6.41 -5.06
N VAL A 94 -18.95 5.36 -5.12
CA VAL A 94 -20.39 5.49 -4.87
C VAL A 94 -20.73 5.28 -3.40
N ILE A 95 -20.07 4.32 -2.74
CA ILE A 95 -20.40 3.96 -1.37
C ILE A 95 -19.70 4.88 -0.38
N ILE A 96 -18.41 5.17 -0.60
CA ILE A 96 -17.62 5.98 0.33
C ILE A 96 -17.75 7.46 0.03
N LEU A 97 -17.41 7.90 -1.18
CA LEU A 97 -17.47 9.33 -1.54
C LEU A 97 -18.90 9.85 -1.77
N LYS A 98 -19.89 8.94 -1.93
CA LYS A 98 -21.28 9.29 -2.26
C LYS A 98 -21.42 10.12 -3.54
N GLU A 99 -20.56 9.81 -4.51
CA GLU A 99 -20.53 10.50 -5.79
C GLU A 99 -21.28 9.75 -6.88
N GLN A 100 -21.51 10.42 -8.00
CA GLN A 100 -22.14 9.82 -9.18
C GLN A 100 -21.24 8.71 -9.77
N PRO A 101 -21.86 7.66 -10.35
CA PRO A 101 -21.13 6.57 -10.96
C PRO A 101 -20.36 7.03 -12.20
N ILE A 102 -19.19 6.43 -12.42
CA ILE A 102 -18.32 6.66 -13.58
C ILE A 102 -18.12 5.30 -14.27
N ALA A 103 -18.52 5.17 -15.52
CA ALA A 103 -18.47 3.89 -16.22
C ALA A 103 -17.06 3.56 -16.75
N ASP A 104 -16.28 4.58 -17.12
CA ASP A 104 -14.92 4.39 -17.61
C ASP A 104 -13.95 4.05 -16.46
N SER A 105 -13.22 2.96 -16.61
CA SER A 105 -12.34 2.40 -15.58
C SER A 105 -11.19 3.33 -15.22
N ASP A 106 -10.53 3.91 -16.21
CA ASP A 106 -9.34 4.73 -16.01
C ASP A 106 -9.74 6.09 -15.42
N GLU A 107 -10.83 6.66 -15.90
CA GLU A 107 -11.43 7.88 -15.36
C GLU A 107 -11.85 7.68 -13.90
N LEU A 108 -12.57 6.60 -13.60
CA LEU A 108 -13.03 6.32 -12.24
C LEU A 108 -11.84 6.14 -11.29
N TYR A 109 -10.84 5.34 -11.66
CA TYR A 109 -9.65 5.15 -10.82
C TYR A 109 -8.91 6.47 -10.57
N LYS A 110 -8.79 7.34 -11.59
CA LYS A 110 -8.19 8.67 -11.42
C LYS A 110 -9.00 9.53 -10.46
N ALA A 111 -10.33 9.54 -10.59
CA ALA A 111 -11.23 10.32 -9.75
C ALA A 111 -11.12 9.90 -8.27
N VAL A 112 -11.30 8.61 -7.95
CA VAL A 112 -11.22 8.15 -6.55
C VAL A 112 -9.83 8.37 -5.96
N LYS A 113 -8.77 8.16 -6.73
CA LYS A 113 -7.40 8.40 -6.29
C LYS A 113 -7.17 9.86 -5.92
N GLU A 114 -7.65 10.78 -6.73
CA GLU A 114 -7.52 12.22 -6.50
C GLU A 114 -8.31 12.65 -5.25
N ARG A 115 -9.59 12.26 -5.17
CA ARG A 115 -10.47 12.63 -4.05
C ARG A 115 -9.99 12.08 -2.71
N TYR A 116 -9.57 10.82 -2.67
CA TYR A 116 -9.01 10.23 -1.44
C TYR A 116 -7.72 10.93 -1.00
N ASN A 117 -6.89 11.39 -1.94
CA ASN A 117 -5.64 12.06 -1.62
C ASN A 117 -5.85 13.47 -1.05
N GLN A 118 -6.76 14.21 -1.67
CA GLN A 118 -7.05 15.60 -1.33
C GLN A 118 -7.85 15.70 -0.04
N ASP A 119 -8.88 14.87 0.10
CA ASP A 119 -9.91 15.07 1.13
C ASP A 119 -9.71 14.16 2.35
N LEU A 120 -9.15 12.96 2.15
CA LEU A 120 -9.18 11.89 3.17
C LEU A 120 -7.81 11.51 3.71
N ASN A 121 -6.72 12.11 3.22
CA ASN A 121 -5.35 11.74 3.56
C ASN A 121 -5.03 10.25 3.25
N LEU A 122 -5.69 9.69 2.25
CA LEU A 122 -5.54 8.31 1.79
C LEU A 122 -4.93 8.27 0.38
N VAL A 123 -4.18 7.23 0.08
CA VAL A 123 -3.47 7.07 -1.19
C VAL A 123 -3.84 5.74 -1.81
N TRP A 124 -4.46 5.79 -2.98
CA TRP A 124 -4.61 4.63 -3.84
C TRP A 124 -3.26 4.30 -4.52
N LEU A 125 -2.80 3.08 -4.32
CA LEU A 125 -1.65 2.50 -5.00
C LEU A 125 -2.06 1.84 -6.32
N LYS A 126 -1.09 1.32 -7.08
CA LYS A 126 -1.39 0.71 -8.38
C LYS A 126 -2.38 -0.47 -8.22
N PRO A 127 -3.41 -0.54 -9.07
CA PRO A 127 -4.32 -1.68 -9.11
C PRO A 127 -3.63 -3.00 -9.35
N PHE A 128 -4.16 -4.08 -8.78
CA PHE A 128 -3.58 -5.42 -8.89
C PHE A 128 -3.64 -5.98 -10.31
N GLY A 129 -4.63 -5.57 -11.11
CA GLY A 129 -4.82 -6.02 -12.50
C GLY A 129 -6.12 -6.78 -12.76
N PHE A 130 -7.01 -6.88 -11.77
CA PHE A 130 -8.30 -7.55 -11.88
C PHE A 130 -9.45 -6.61 -11.49
N SER A 131 -10.66 -6.98 -11.90
CA SER A 131 -11.91 -6.35 -11.48
C SER A 131 -12.91 -7.37 -10.94
N ASP A 132 -13.86 -6.93 -10.11
CA ASP A 132 -14.82 -7.84 -9.49
C ASP A 132 -16.23 -7.24 -9.43
N GLU A 133 -17.10 -7.72 -10.31
CA GLU A 133 -18.49 -7.29 -10.45
C GLU A 133 -19.32 -7.40 -9.16
N ARG A 134 -18.92 -8.26 -8.20
CA ARG A 134 -19.59 -8.34 -6.88
C ARG A 134 -19.48 -7.04 -6.09
N TYR A 135 -18.49 -6.22 -6.41
CA TYR A 135 -18.20 -4.95 -5.75
C TYR A 135 -18.38 -3.75 -6.68
N ALA A 136 -19.12 -3.90 -7.79
CA ALA A 136 -19.43 -2.82 -8.73
C ALA A 136 -20.84 -2.29 -8.50
N PRO A 137 -21.03 -1.14 -7.81
CA PRO A 137 -22.28 -0.40 -7.84
C PRO A 137 -22.74 -0.11 -9.28
N GLU A 138 -24.04 0.02 -9.48
CA GLU A 138 -24.63 0.27 -10.80
C GLU A 138 -23.96 1.47 -11.51
N GLY A 139 -23.58 1.25 -12.77
CA GLY A 139 -22.92 2.25 -13.60
C GLY A 139 -21.42 2.45 -13.32
N THR A 140 -20.80 1.58 -12.51
CA THR A 140 -19.36 1.64 -12.22
C THR A 140 -18.62 0.36 -12.58
N VAL A 141 -17.29 0.40 -12.47
CA VAL A 141 -16.42 -0.78 -12.45
C VAL A 141 -15.71 -0.89 -11.10
N ALA A 142 -15.29 -2.11 -10.75
CA ALA A 142 -14.72 -2.43 -9.46
C ALA A 142 -13.30 -3.01 -9.59
N VAL A 143 -12.36 -2.16 -9.99
CA VAL A 143 -10.94 -2.52 -10.03
C VAL A 143 -10.38 -2.52 -8.60
N ALA A 144 -9.65 -3.56 -8.22
CA ALA A 144 -9.10 -3.69 -6.87
C ALA A 144 -7.71 -3.05 -6.74
N ALA A 145 -7.51 -2.26 -5.68
CA ALA A 145 -6.22 -1.64 -5.40
C ALA A 145 -5.96 -1.46 -3.89
N PRO A 146 -4.69 -1.42 -3.45
CA PRO A 146 -4.35 -1.07 -2.07
C PRO A 146 -4.61 0.42 -1.80
N VAL A 147 -5.28 0.72 -0.70
CA VAL A 147 -5.46 2.07 -0.16
C VAL A 147 -4.64 2.19 1.13
N VAL A 148 -3.77 3.19 1.20
CA VAL A 148 -2.81 3.37 2.29
C VAL A 148 -2.91 4.78 2.86
N ARG A 149 -2.84 4.95 4.18
CA ARG A 149 -2.77 6.29 4.77
C ARG A 149 -1.48 7.00 4.34
N LYS A 150 -1.59 8.28 3.98
CA LYS A 150 -0.41 9.10 3.60
C LYS A 150 0.62 9.17 4.72
N ASP A 151 0.19 9.19 5.98
CA ASP A 151 1.08 9.20 7.14
C ASP A 151 1.82 7.87 7.34
N THR A 152 1.21 6.75 6.96
CA THR A 152 1.89 5.45 6.90
C THR A 152 2.98 5.49 5.82
N LEU A 153 2.71 6.06 4.64
CA LEU A 153 3.74 6.21 3.60
C LEU A 153 4.90 7.14 4.00
N LYS A 154 4.64 8.17 4.81
CA LYS A 154 5.71 9.01 5.39
C LYS A 154 6.60 8.23 6.35
N LYS A 155 6.00 7.37 7.18
CA LYS A 155 6.72 6.51 8.15
C LYS A 155 7.47 5.37 7.47
N PHE A 156 6.92 4.82 6.38
CA PHE A 156 7.50 3.72 5.62
C PHE A 156 7.71 4.13 4.15
N PRO A 157 8.72 4.97 3.83
CA PRO A 157 8.88 5.53 2.48
C PRO A 157 9.08 4.49 1.36
N ALA A 158 9.60 3.30 1.70
CA ALA A 158 9.79 2.22 0.73
C ALA A 158 8.49 1.48 0.37
N LEU A 159 7.42 1.67 1.15
CA LEU A 159 6.21 0.87 1.12
C LEU A 159 5.45 0.99 -0.19
N ALA A 160 5.18 2.22 -0.65
CA ALA A 160 4.49 2.44 -1.93
C ALA A 160 5.25 1.81 -3.10
N ARG A 161 6.58 2.00 -3.16
CA ARG A 161 7.42 1.43 -4.21
C ARG A 161 7.40 -0.10 -4.19
N LEU A 162 7.42 -0.70 -3.00
CA LEU A 162 7.37 -2.15 -2.83
C LEU A 162 6.02 -2.72 -3.27
N ILE A 163 4.91 -2.20 -2.74
CA ILE A 163 3.56 -2.69 -3.03
C ILE A 163 3.21 -2.48 -4.51
N ASN A 164 3.60 -1.37 -5.11
CA ASN A 164 3.36 -1.09 -6.53
C ASN A 164 4.00 -2.11 -7.48
N LYS A 165 4.90 -3.00 -7.01
CA LYS A 165 5.40 -4.13 -7.81
C LYS A 165 4.32 -5.17 -8.09
N LEU A 166 3.29 -5.27 -7.24
CA LEU A 166 2.12 -6.12 -7.47
C LEU A 166 1.16 -5.55 -8.51
N GLY A 167 1.35 -4.29 -8.92
CA GLY A 167 0.44 -3.64 -9.86
C GLY A 167 0.43 -4.32 -11.22
N GLY A 168 -0.74 -4.74 -11.68
CA GLY A 168 -0.94 -5.49 -12.92
C GLY A 168 -0.43 -6.95 -12.88
N SER A 169 -0.12 -7.51 -11.71
CA SER A 169 0.42 -8.86 -11.58
C SER A 169 -0.62 -9.95 -11.29
N ILE A 170 -1.86 -9.56 -11.01
CA ILE A 170 -2.99 -10.43 -10.69
C ILE A 170 -4.13 -10.06 -11.63
N ASP A 171 -4.32 -10.85 -12.68
CA ASP A 171 -5.48 -10.74 -13.58
C ASP A 171 -6.69 -11.52 -13.02
N ASP A 172 -7.86 -11.42 -13.68
CA ASP A 172 -9.09 -12.06 -13.19
C ASP A 172 -8.96 -13.58 -13.02
N PRO A 173 -8.37 -14.35 -13.96
CA PRO A 173 -8.15 -15.79 -13.77
C PRO A 173 -7.26 -16.09 -12.57
N THR A 174 -6.14 -15.37 -12.43
CA THR A 174 -5.23 -15.54 -11.29
C THR A 174 -5.94 -15.24 -9.97
N MET A 175 -6.72 -14.16 -9.91
CA MET A 175 -7.47 -13.81 -8.70
C MET A 175 -8.47 -14.91 -8.34
N LYS A 176 -9.19 -15.47 -9.32
CA LYS A 176 -10.12 -16.58 -9.09
C LYS A 176 -9.44 -17.83 -8.53
N GLU A 177 -8.26 -18.16 -9.03
CA GLU A 177 -7.44 -19.27 -8.52
C GLU A 177 -7.00 -19.02 -7.07
N LEU A 178 -6.51 -17.81 -6.78
CA LEU A 178 -6.09 -17.41 -5.43
C LEU A 178 -7.25 -17.43 -4.44
N GLU A 179 -8.42 -16.91 -4.83
CA GLU A 179 -9.64 -16.92 -4.02
C GLU A 179 -10.09 -18.36 -3.72
N THR A 180 -10.09 -19.23 -4.72
CA THR A 180 -10.47 -20.64 -4.57
C THR A 180 -9.51 -21.37 -3.63
N ALA A 181 -8.20 -21.19 -3.82
CA ALA A 181 -7.19 -21.79 -2.95
C ALA A 181 -7.28 -21.26 -1.52
N SER A 182 -7.55 -19.96 -1.35
CA SER A 182 -7.76 -19.34 -0.05
C SER A 182 -9.02 -19.84 0.64
N ALA A 183 -10.09 -20.14 -0.10
CA ALA A 183 -11.32 -20.68 0.47
C ALA A 183 -11.13 -22.12 0.96
N ALA A 184 -10.24 -22.88 0.32
CA ALA A 184 -9.96 -24.27 0.65
C ALA A 184 -8.83 -24.45 1.69
N GLY A 185 -8.12 -23.38 2.07
CA GLY A 185 -6.89 -23.49 2.84
C GLY A 185 -6.50 -22.21 3.59
N ASN A 186 -5.22 -22.12 3.96
CA ASN A 186 -4.70 -20.96 4.68
C ASN A 186 -4.32 -19.85 3.70
N SER A 187 -4.96 -18.68 3.81
CA SER A 187 -4.74 -17.53 2.93
C SER A 187 -3.29 -17.04 2.89
N ARG A 188 -2.58 -17.13 4.02
CA ARG A 188 -1.18 -16.73 4.13
C ARG A 188 -0.25 -17.65 3.35
N ASP A 189 -0.49 -18.96 3.39
CA ASP A 189 0.29 -19.92 2.62
C ASP A 189 0.05 -19.76 1.11
N VAL A 190 -1.20 -19.54 0.70
CA VAL A 190 -1.56 -19.25 -0.69
C VAL A 190 -0.88 -17.98 -1.19
N ALA A 191 -0.99 -16.89 -0.44
CA ALA A 191 -0.35 -15.62 -0.75
C ALA A 191 1.17 -15.75 -0.85
N ARG A 192 1.81 -16.43 0.12
CA ARG A 192 3.26 -16.66 0.11
C ARG A 192 3.72 -17.49 -1.07
N LYS A 193 2.96 -18.53 -1.45
CA LYS A 193 3.24 -19.36 -2.63
C LYS A 193 3.24 -18.51 -3.90
N PHE A 194 2.18 -17.72 -4.12
CA PHE A 194 2.09 -16.81 -5.26
C PHE A 194 3.29 -15.84 -5.32
N LEU A 195 3.63 -15.21 -4.19
CA LEU A 195 4.75 -14.27 -4.13
C LEU A 195 6.09 -14.94 -4.50
N LYS A 196 6.33 -16.19 -4.09
CA LYS A 196 7.53 -16.94 -4.47
C LYS A 196 7.56 -17.27 -5.96
N GLU A 197 6.45 -17.78 -6.49
CA GLU A 197 6.33 -18.17 -7.90
C GLU A 197 6.54 -16.97 -8.84
N LYS A 198 5.99 -15.80 -8.47
CA LYS A 198 6.18 -14.53 -9.19
C LYS A 198 7.49 -13.80 -8.83
N ARG A 199 8.34 -14.38 -7.97
CA ARG A 199 9.63 -13.83 -7.53
C ARG A 199 9.53 -12.46 -6.84
N PHE A 200 8.42 -12.20 -6.17
CA PHE A 200 8.25 -11.02 -5.32
C PHE A 200 8.93 -11.17 -3.98
N ILE A 201 9.11 -12.39 -3.47
CA ILE A 201 9.91 -12.74 -2.28
C ILE A 201 11.00 -13.73 -2.65
#